data_AF-A0A2U3Y821-F1
#
_entry.id   AF-A0A2U3Y821-F1
#
_cell.length_a   1.000
_cell.length_b   1.000
_cell.length_c   1.000
_cell.angle_alpha   90.00
_cell.angle_beta   90.00
_cell.angle_gamma   90.00
#
_symmetry.space_group_name_H-M   'P 1'
#
loop_
_entity.id
_entity.type
_entity.pdbx_description
1 polymer ?
#
loop_
_entity_poly.entity_id
_entity_poly.type
_entity_poly.pdbx_seq_one_letter_code
_entity_poly.pdbx_strand_id
1 'polypeptide(L)'
;MAHGYLEMELNLVGEGEFEFQDLDVCPSACGKRACTENNECCHPECLGSCSAPDNDTACVACRHYYYAGVCVPTCPPNTYRFEGWRCVDRDFCANIPSAESSDSEGFVIHDGECMQECPSGFIRNGSQRVIEHLPCTSHLAQR
;
A
#
# COMPACT_ATOMS: atom_id res chain seq x y z
N MET A 1 -21.34 28.78 10.81
CA MET A 1 -20.67 27.57 10.28
C MET A 1 -19.27 27.98 9.88
N ALA A 2 -18.31 27.06 10.02
CA ALA A 2 -16.93 27.12 9.55
C ALA A 2 -15.85 27.61 10.56
N HIS A 3 -15.07 26.61 10.98
CA HIS A 3 -13.63 26.58 11.33
C HIS A 3 -13.16 27.18 12.67
N GLY A 4 -13.05 26.28 13.66
CA GLY A 4 -12.09 26.39 14.74
C GLY A 4 -10.68 26.19 14.20
N TYR A 5 -9.94 27.30 14.09
CA TYR A 5 -8.49 27.32 14.03
C TYR A 5 -7.99 27.12 15.47
N LEU A 6 -7.25 26.05 15.74
CA LEU A 6 -6.53 25.91 16.99
C LEU A 6 -5.34 26.88 16.94
N GLU A 7 -5.29 27.81 17.88
CA GLU A 7 -4.28 28.86 18.00
C GLU A 7 -2.87 28.28 18.14
N MET A 8 -1.97 28.65 17.24
CA MET A 8 -0.53 28.52 17.44
C MET A 8 -0.09 29.66 18.35
N GLU A 9 0.03 29.39 19.66
CA GLU A 9 0.75 30.29 20.56
C GLU A 9 2.25 30.22 20.23
N LEU A 10 2.69 31.17 19.41
CA LEU A 10 4.09 31.47 19.13
C LEU A 10 4.76 32.01 20.39
N ASN A 11 5.35 31.13 21.19
CA ASN A 11 6.29 31.55 22.22
C ASN A 11 7.71 31.60 21.64
N LEU A 12 8.20 32.83 21.54
CA LEU A 12 9.56 33.20 21.16
C LEU A 12 10.55 32.68 22.21
N VAL A 13 11.34 31.67 21.86
CA VAL A 13 12.63 31.42 22.50
C VAL A 13 13.69 31.76 21.46
N GLY A 14 14.57 32.70 21.82
CA GLY A 14 15.47 33.41 20.92
C GLY A 14 16.61 32.58 20.34
N GLU A 15 17.25 33.19 19.33
CA GLU A 15 18.54 32.83 18.72
C GLU A 15 18.61 31.46 18.00
N GLY A 16 17.97 31.35 16.84
CA GLY A 16 18.65 30.82 15.64
C GLY A 16 19.05 29.34 15.54
N GLU A 17 18.42 28.42 16.26
CA GLU A 17 18.50 26.98 15.95
C GLU A 17 17.11 26.48 15.51
N PHE A 18 16.95 26.22 14.22
CA PHE A 18 15.89 25.34 13.75
C PHE A 18 16.20 23.97 14.36
N GLU A 19 15.54 23.61 15.46
CA GLU A 19 15.55 22.25 15.97
C GLU A 19 14.81 21.40 14.94
N PHE A 20 15.57 20.90 13.98
CA PHE A 20 15.15 19.88 13.03
C PHE A 20 14.71 18.72 13.92
N GLN A 21 13.40 18.52 14.08
CA GLN A 21 12.82 17.41 14.84
C GLN A 21 13.67 16.17 14.59
N ASP A 22 14.28 15.65 15.66
CA ASP A 22 15.22 14.54 15.60
C ASP A 22 14.72 13.50 14.60
N LEU A 23 15.48 13.33 13.52
CA LEU A 23 15.29 12.20 12.63
C LEU A 23 15.49 10.98 13.53
N ASP A 24 14.43 10.30 13.94
CA ASP A 24 14.47 9.24 14.95
C ASP A 24 15.55 8.21 14.56
N VAL A 25 16.74 8.33 15.15
CA VAL A 25 17.93 7.60 14.68
C VAL A 25 17.86 6.24 15.31
N CYS A 26 17.33 5.28 14.54
CA CYS A 26 17.34 3.90 14.97
C CYS A 26 18.75 3.40 15.26
N PRO A 27 18.93 2.57 16.30
CA PRO A 27 20.25 2.05 16.64
C PRO A 27 20.79 1.20 15.49
N SER A 28 22.10 1.24 15.28
CA SER A 28 22.78 0.52 14.19
C SER A 28 22.51 -1.00 14.19
N ALA A 29 22.12 -1.57 15.33
CA ALA A 29 21.69 -2.96 15.46
C ALA A 29 20.42 -3.29 14.65
N CYS A 30 19.53 -2.31 14.42
CA CYS A 30 18.36 -2.48 13.58
C CYS A 30 18.70 -2.50 12.09
N GLY A 31 19.85 -1.94 11.69
CA GLY A 31 20.31 -1.90 10.31
C GLY A 31 19.38 -1.05 9.45
N LYS A 32 18.64 -1.68 8.53
CA LYS A 32 17.66 -1.01 7.66
C LYS A 32 16.22 -1.08 8.19
N ARG A 33 16.02 -1.65 9.38
CA ARG A 33 14.71 -1.81 10.01
C ARG A 33 14.31 -0.52 10.72
N ALA A 34 13.01 -0.33 10.84
CA ALA A 34 12.42 0.66 11.73
C ALA A 34 12.70 0.34 13.20
N CYS A 35 12.47 1.32 14.06
CA CYS A 35 12.55 1.18 15.51
C CYS A 35 11.36 1.88 16.18
N THR A 36 11.09 1.49 17.42
CA THR A 36 10.18 2.18 18.34
C THR A 36 10.86 3.41 18.95
N GLU A 37 10.11 4.28 19.61
CA GLU A 37 10.62 5.38 20.44
C GLU A 37 11.61 4.91 21.54
N ASN A 38 11.48 3.66 21.99
CA ASN A 38 12.40 3.04 22.97
C ASN A 38 13.67 2.44 22.34
N ASN A 39 13.95 2.72 21.06
CA ASN A 39 15.08 2.16 20.30
C ASN A 39 15.05 0.63 20.13
N GLU A 40 13.89 -0.01 20.27
CA GLU A 40 13.73 -1.43 19.97
C GLU A 40 13.43 -1.64 18.48
N CYS A 41 14.01 -2.67 17.87
CA CYS A 41 13.83 -2.91 16.44
C CYS A 41 12.44 -3.42 16.12
N CYS A 42 11.83 -2.84 15.10
CA CYS A 42 10.58 -3.33 14.53
C CYS A 42 10.80 -4.58 13.68
N HIS A 43 9.69 -5.23 13.34
CA HIS A 43 9.67 -6.32 12.38
C HIS A 43 10.29 -5.88 11.04
N PRO A 44 11.02 -6.74 10.30
CA PRO A 44 11.64 -6.38 9.01
C PRO A 44 10.68 -5.88 7.94
N GLU A 45 9.40 -6.20 8.07
CA GLU A 45 8.32 -5.77 7.18
C GLU A 45 7.70 -4.43 7.58
N CYS A 46 8.07 -3.85 8.73
CA CYS A 46 7.64 -2.51 9.11
C CYS A 46 8.46 -1.42 8.40
N LEU A 47 7.83 -0.30 8.12
CA LEU A 47 8.44 0.91 7.59
C LEU A 47 8.11 2.11 8.48
N GLY A 48 9.13 2.93 8.80
CA GLY A 48 8.99 4.09 9.69
C GLY A 48 9.13 3.69 11.15
N SER A 49 8.03 3.26 11.79
CA SER A 49 7.99 2.88 13.21
C SER A 49 6.99 1.75 13.47
N CYS A 50 6.94 1.27 14.72
CA CYS A 50 6.00 0.26 15.19
C CYS A 50 5.55 0.57 16.63
N SER A 51 4.35 0.12 16.99
CA SER A 51 3.79 0.22 18.34
C SER A 51 4.26 -0.90 19.28
N ALA A 52 4.76 -2.00 18.71
CA ALA A 52 5.39 -3.08 19.46
C ALA A 52 6.61 -3.62 18.67
N PRO A 53 7.73 -3.92 19.35
CA PRO A 53 8.93 -4.43 18.71
C PRO A 53 8.71 -5.82 18.10
N ASP A 54 9.42 -6.09 17.01
CA ASP A 54 9.43 -7.37 16.29
C ASP A 54 8.04 -7.99 15.98
N ASN A 55 7.02 -7.16 15.80
CA ASN A 55 5.65 -7.60 15.51
C ASN A 55 5.13 -7.00 14.18
N ASP A 56 4.74 -7.88 13.26
CA ASP A 56 4.28 -7.54 11.90
C ASP A 56 2.86 -6.96 11.85
N THR A 57 2.08 -7.09 12.93
CA THR A 57 0.76 -6.45 13.10
C THR A 57 0.83 -5.09 13.77
N ALA A 58 1.98 -4.75 14.34
CA ALA A 58 2.19 -3.55 15.13
C ALA A 58 2.91 -2.44 14.35
N CYS A 59 3.07 -2.58 13.04
CA CYS A 59 3.71 -1.58 12.20
C CYS A 59 2.81 -0.36 11.98
N VAL A 60 3.39 0.84 11.90
CA VAL A 60 2.67 2.04 11.43
C VAL A 60 2.43 1.97 9.92
N ALA A 61 3.40 1.45 9.17
CA ALA A 61 3.29 1.18 7.75
C ALA A 61 4.04 -0.10 7.37
N CYS A 62 3.63 -0.73 6.27
CA CYS A 62 4.29 -1.91 5.73
C CYS A 62 5.32 -1.52 4.67
N ARG A 63 6.48 -2.18 4.69
CA ARG A 63 7.54 -2.03 3.69
C ARG A 63 7.15 -2.60 2.33
N HIS A 64 6.46 -3.74 2.31
CA HIS A 64 6.04 -4.41 1.08
C HIS A 64 4.52 -4.38 0.95
N TYR A 65 3.80 -5.32 1.56
CA TYR A 65 2.36 -5.41 1.42
C TYR A 65 1.63 -5.49 2.75
N TYR A 66 0.47 -4.84 2.82
CA TYR A 66 -0.49 -5.01 3.90
C TYR A 66 -1.55 -6.04 3.52
N TYR A 67 -1.83 -7.00 4.40
CA TYR A 67 -2.96 -7.93 4.26
C TYR A 67 -3.55 -8.29 5.62
N ALA A 68 -4.86 -8.09 5.79
CA ALA A 68 -5.63 -8.50 6.97
C ALA A 68 -5.00 -8.07 8.33
N GLY A 69 -4.43 -6.88 8.41
CA GLY A 69 -3.78 -6.37 9.64
C GLY A 69 -2.31 -6.74 9.80
N VAL A 70 -1.71 -7.44 8.82
CA VAL A 70 -0.34 -7.95 8.88
C VAL A 70 0.50 -7.36 7.76
N CYS A 71 1.73 -6.98 8.04
CA CYS A 71 2.73 -6.65 7.03
C CYS A 71 3.42 -7.91 6.51
N VAL A 72 3.26 -8.19 5.22
CA VAL A 72 3.77 -9.41 4.57
C VAL A 72 4.73 -9.06 3.43
N PRO A 73 5.80 -9.85 3.23
CA PRO A 73 6.76 -9.64 2.15
C PRO A 73 6.18 -9.97 0.78
N THR A 74 5.15 -10.83 0.73
CA THR A 74 4.51 -11.27 -0.51
C THR A 74 3.05 -11.59 -0.22
N CYS A 75 2.18 -11.31 -1.18
CA CYS A 75 0.76 -11.57 -1.06
C CYS A 75 0.46 -13.08 -0.88
N PRO A 76 -0.38 -13.46 0.10
CA PRO A 76 -0.79 -14.85 0.30
C PRO A 76 -1.48 -15.46 -0.92
N PRO A 77 -1.57 -16.81 -0.99
CA PRO A 77 -2.33 -17.48 -2.04
C PRO A 77 -3.77 -16.97 -2.09
N ASN A 78 -4.32 -16.85 -3.30
CA ASN A 78 -5.67 -16.32 -3.57
C ASN A 78 -5.85 -14.82 -3.32
N THR A 79 -4.78 -14.09 -3.07
CA THR A 79 -4.78 -12.63 -3.00
C THR A 79 -3.92 -12.03 -4.11
N TYR A 80 -4.18 -10.77 -4.43
CA TYR A 80 -3.58 -10.06 -5.56
C TYR A 80 -2.97 -8.75 -5.07
N ARG A 81 -1.80 -8.39 -5.60
CA ARG A 81 -1.20 -7.08 -5.34
C ARG A 81 -2.10 -5.98 -5.90
N PHE A 82 -2.27 -4.92 -5.14
CA PHE A 82 -3.10 -3.78 -5.55
C PHE A 82 -2.38 -2.48 -5.20
N GLU A 83 -2.21 -1.61 -6.21
CA GLU A 83 -1.54 -0.31 -6.09
C GLU A 83 -0.11 -0.39 -5.50
N GLY A 84 0.50 -1.58 -5.52
CA GLY A 84 1.86 -1.81 -5.03
C GLY A 84 2.04 -1.84 -3.50
N TRP A 85 1.00 -1.68 -2.69
CA TRP A 85 1.15 -1.56 -1.22
C TRP A 85 0.28 -2.51 -0.39
N ARG A 86 -0.73 -3.16 -0.98
CA ARG A 86 -1.58 -4.13 -0.27
C ARG A 86 -1.97 -5.32 -1.12
N CYS A 87 -2.44 -6.35 -0.44
CA CYS A 87 -3.04 -7.51 -1.06
C CYS A 87 -4.56 -7.44 -0.93
N VAL A 88 -5.26 -7.84 -1.98
CA VAL A 88 -6.72 -7.84 -2.06
C VAL A 88 -7.22 -9.17 -2.54
N ASP A 89 -8.39 -9.57 -2.06
CA ASP A 89 -9.05 -10.77 -2.54
C ASP A 89 -9.69 -10.53 -3.91
N ARG A 90 -10.08 -11.63 -4.56
CA ARG A 90 -10.73 -11.66 -5.87
C ARG A 90 -11.96 -10.76 -5.91
N ASP A 91 -12.83 -10.89 -4.92
CA ASP A 91 -14.08 -10.13 -4.83
C ASP A 91 -13.82 -8.64 -4.72
N PHE A 92 -12.76 -8.25 -4.00
CA PHE A 92 -12.38 -6.84 -3.92
C PHE A 92 -12.03 -6.31 -5.31
N CYS A 93 -11.18 -7.03 -6.06
CA CYS A 93 -10.77 -6.62 -7.40
C CYS A 93 -11.95 -6.48 -8.38
N ALA A 94 -12.92 -7.41 -8.34
CA ALA A 94 -14.08 -7.38 -9.24
C ALA A 94 -15.06 -6.23 -8.95
N ASN A 95 -15.11 -5.74 -7.71
CA ASN A 95 -16.09 -4.76 -7.25
C ASN A 95 -15.54 -3.33 -7.11
N ILE A 96 -14.31 -3.07 -7.55
CA ILE A 96 -13.75 -1.72 -7.52
C ILE A 96 -14.51 -0.86 -8.55
N PRO A 97 -15.17 0.23 -8.12
CA PRO A 97 -15.80 1.15 -9.06
C PRO A 97 -14.71 1.84 -9.88
N SER A 98 -14.74 1.64 -11.20
CA SER A 98 -13.87 2.37 -12.11
C SER A 98 -14.18 3.87 -11.99
N ALA A 99 -13.15 4.68 -11.69
CA ALA A 99 -13.30 6.09 -11.34
C ALA A 99 -13.96 6.94 -12.45
N GLU A 100 -13.94 6.47 -13.69
CA GLU A 100 -14.32 7.25 -14.85
C GLU A 100 -15.39 6.50 -15.66
N SER A 101 -16.66 6.89 -15.51
CA SER A 101 -17.81 6.50 -16.35
C SER A 101 -18.45 5.11 -16.15
N SER A 102 -19.77 5.09 -16.33
CA SER A 102 -20.69 3.94 -16.36
C SER A 102 -20.39 2.91 -17.47
N ASP A 103 -19.39 3.14 -18.32
CA ASP A 103 -18.91 2.26 -19.38
C ASP A 103 -17.49 1.71 -19.12
N SER A 104 -16.87 2.04 -17.98
CA SER A 104 -15.55 1.52 -17.66
C SER A 104 -15.61 0.04 -17.28
N GLU A 105 -15.02 -0.78 -18.16
CA GLU A 105 -14.70 -2.17 -17.88
C GLU A 105 -13.96 -2.29 -16.54
N GLY A 106 -14.35 -3.26 -15.71
CA GLY A 106 -13.81 -3.44 -14.37
C GLY A 106 -12.31 -3.75 -14.33
N PHE A 107 -11.76 -3.79 -13.12
CA PHE A 107 -10.36 -4.16 -12.89
C PHE A 107 -10.09 -5.60 -13.34
N VAL A 108 -8.86 -5.85 -13.77
CA VAL A 108 -8.40 -7.15 -14.28
C VAL A 108 -7.31 -7.72 -13.38
N ILE A 109 -7.20 -9.05 -13.39
CA ILE A 109 -6.15 -9.76 -12.67
C ILE A 109 -5.13 -10.30 -13.68
N HIS A 110 -3.87 -9.91 -13.52
CA HIS A 110 -2.76 -10.41 -14.33
C HIS A 110 -1.52 -10.63 -13.47
N ASP A 111 -0.86 -11.77 -13.63
CA ASP A 111 0.38 -12.14 -12.94
C ASP A 111 0.36 -12.01 -11.40
N GLY A 112 -0.81 -12.14 -10.77
CA GLY A 112 -0.96 -11.96 -9.32
C GLY A 112 -1.17 -10.52 -8.88
N GLU A 113 -1.52 -9.62 -9.80
CA GLU A 113 -1.80 -8.21 -9.57
C GLU A 113 -3.21 -7.86 -10.07
N CYS A 114 -3.91 -7.05 -9.28
CA CYS A 114 -5.20 -6.45 -9.62
C CYS A 114 -4.93 -5.05 -10.15
N MET A 115 -5.22 -4.84 -11.44
CA MET A 115 -4.86 -3.63 -12.18
C MET A 115 -6.05 -3.09 -12.95
N GLN A 116 -6.10 -1.77 -13.15
CA GLN A 116 -7.23 -1.14 -13.85
C GLN A 116 -7.24 -1.53 -15.33
N GLU A 117 -6.09 -1.51 -16.00
CA GLU A 117 -5.94 -1.86 -17.42
C GLU A 117 -4.92 -2.98 -17.61
N CYS A 118 -5.01 -3.72 -18.73
CA CYS A 118 -4.02 -4.73 -19.07
C CYS A 118 -2.67 -4.09 -19.44
N PRO A 119 -1.54 -4.78 -19.17
CA PRO A 119 -0.22 -4.27 -19.52
C PRO A 119 0.00 -4.28 -21.04
N SER A 120 0.98 -3.51 -21.51
CA SER A 120 1.33 -3.40 -22.94
C SER A 120 1.49 -4.76 -23.61
N GLY A 121 0.76 -4.97 -24.72
CA GLY A 121 0.76 -6.23 -25.46
C GLY A 121 -0.31 -7.22 -25.03
N PHE A 122 -1.15 -6.86 -24.07
CA PHE A 122 -2.33 -7.62 -23.69
C PHE A 122 -3.61 -6.81 -23.86
N ILE A 123 -4.70 -7.49 -24.19
CA ILE A 123 -6.03 -6.89 -24.23
C ILE A 123 -7.00 -7.68 -23.36
N ARG A 124 -8.04 -6.99 -22.88
CA ARG A 124 -9.15 -7.62 -22.15
C ARG A 124 -9.83 -8.64 -23.07
N ASN A 125 -10.00 -9.86 -22.59
CA ASN A 125 -10.74 -10.87 -23.34
C ASN A 125 -12.25 -10.58 -23.27
N GLY A 126 -12.78 -9.88 -24.28
CA GLY A 126 -14.20 -9.51 -24.36
C GLY A 126 -15.19 -10.67 -24.56
N SER A 127 -14.74 -11.93 -24.51
CA SER A 127 -15.60 -13.11 -24.69
C SER A 127 -16.27 -13.58 -23.39
N GLN A 128 -15.80 -13.16 -22.22
CA GLN A 128 -16.43 -13.50 -20.93
C GLN A 128 -17.37 -12.38 -20.49
N ARG A 129 -18.65 -12.50 -20.89
CA ARG A 129 -19.79 -11.68 -20.40
C ARG A 129 -20.17 -11.98 -18.94
N VAL A 130 -19.21 -12.46 -18.16
CA VAL A 130 -19.31 -12.69 -16.72
C VAL A 130 -18.33 -11.73 -16.07
N ILE A 131 -18.86 -10.87 -15.21
CA ILE A 131 -18.15 -9.85 -14.43
C ILE A 131 -17.04 -10.45 -13.54
N GLU A 132 -16.90 -11.77 -13.53
CA GLU A 132 -15.98 -12.46 -12.65
C GLU A 132 -14.52 -12.25 -13.07
N HIS A 133 -14.09 -12.54 -14.31
CA HIS A 133 -12.66 -12.48 -14.65
C HIS A 133 -12.45 -12.12 -16.11
N LEU A 134 -11.85 -10.96 -16.41
CA LEU A 134 -11.29 -10.71 -17.73
C LEU A 134 -9.77 -10.92 -17.68
N PRO A 135 -9.27 -12.12 -18.04
CA PRO A 135 -7.84 -12.33 -18.15
C PRO A 135 -7.29 -11.47 -19.30
N CYS A 136 -6.13 -10.87 -19.05
CA CYS A 136 -5.34 -10.23 -20.09
C CYS A 136 -4.82 -11.30 -21.06
N THR A 137 -5.23 -11.22 -22.32
CA THR A 137 -4.76 -12.12 -23.40
C THR A 137 -3.77 -11.40 -24.28
N SER A 138 -2.70 -12.09 -24.71
CA SER A 138 -1.70 -11.46 -25.57
C SER A 138 -2.31 -11.09 -26.91
N HIS A 139 -2.01 -9.87 -27.37
CA HIS A 139 -2.48 -9.37 -28.66
C HIS A 139 -1.92 -10.19 -29.85
N LEU A 140 -0.84 -10.95 -29.63
CA LEU A 140 -0.26 -11.87 -30.61
C LEU A 140 -1.07 -13.17 -30.80
N ALA A 141 -1.98 -13.52 -29.90
CA ALA A 141 -2.77 -14.75 -29.99
C ALA A 141 -4.07 -14.60 -30.81
N GLN A 142 -4.34 -13.42 -31.36
CA GLN A 142 -5.56 -13.10 -32.15
C GLN A 142 -5.28 -12.95 -33.65
N ARG A 143 -4.13 -13.43 -34.13
CA ARG A 143 -3.71 -13.39 -35.53
C ARG A 143 -3.45 -14.77 -36.10
#